data_AF-A0A1X7ARC8-F1
#
_entry.id   AF-A0A1X7ARC8-F1
#
_cell.length_a   1.000
_cell.length_b   1.000
_cell.length_c   1.000
_cell.angle_alpha   90.00
_cell.angle_beta   90.00
_cell.angle_gamma   90.00
#
_symmetry.space_group_name_H-M   'P 1'
#
loop_
_entity.id
_entity.type
_entity.pdbx_description
1 polymer ?
#
loop_
_entity_poly.entity_id
_entity_poly.type
_entity_poly.pdbx_seq_one_letter_code
_entity_poly.pdbx_strand_id
1 'polypeptide(L)'
;MPLLPTPLKYLLVFLIPFVLTACQSAPKKPPRIIPPELKHFPADVRSDVDGVVDLQLALADRDLYLSGFGDIKMLKPELCPIEVSAHRGDFRRPESSREAIIFATTNNYDSIEIDVMLLRDDTWVNFHDPHTGRAAVHVDGEGYQIERMDIDDFVGLRLRDKETGEIINARPITAYEAFSTFAQARQPHQKLNVEIKSDAERKDLAILDYMLKKIVGAGAYYYSASDIEILETLREIDHDVYLGLVQQAQPSSVDQLVNDLRRGTKNDAYYRYYQNRIENASEFGRRYYRNKKFKDYRNSAGLRAIAQKIGPNAGLHLDIRGYAERPYIKGMAHQRGIKVLTYTINGTDYHQSRLLRLPRKSLPDGVIVDTSPYRICQLLYPSAKPRHQYQPTTVAGKYVSELPQDADFDRFLSEMTGYYQEGYYINMKGDLRRVNQPAAPRQSRPVSNSAFQFPDIKDGEVNTEQSDAILIQLPGHGI
;
A
#
# COMPACT_ATOMS: atom_id res chain seq x y z
N MET A 1 -15.77 81.69 32.16
CA MET A 1 -17.12 81.75 32.75
C MET A 1 -18.12 82.01 31.62
N PRO A 2 -19.32 81.40 31.59
CA PRO A 2 -19.62 79.98 31.76
C PRO A 2 -20.72 79.47 30.77
N LEU A 3 -21.15 78.21 30.96
CA LEU A 3 -22.48 77.63 30.65
C LEU A 3 -22.72 76.93 29.28
N LEU A 4 -22.65 75.59 29.37
CA LEU A 4 -23.58 74.61 28.79
C LEU A 4 -25.06 75.03 28.97
N PRO A 5 -25.99 74.61 28.08
CA PRO A 5 -26.58 73.26 28.18
C PRO A 5 -26.96 72.55 26.86
N THR A 6 -26.85 71.23 26.89
CA THR A 6 -27.59 70.22 26.10
C THR A 6 -29.11 70.29 26.43
N PRO A 7 -30.08 69.74 25.64
CA PRO A 7 -29.99 68.35 25.20
C PRO A 7 -30.76 67.86 23.93
N LEU A 8 -30.36 66.65 23.52
CA LEU A 8 -31.20 65.52 23.10
C LEU A 8 -31.82 65.43 21.68
N LYS A 9 -31.49 64.26 21.09
CA LYS A 9 -32.26 63.39 20.16
C LYS A 9 -32.05 63.57 18.65
N TYR A 10 -31.22 62.71 18.07
CA TYR A 10 -31.62 61.48 17.34
C TYR A 10 -30.44 61.01 16.49
N LEU A 11 -29.70 60.03 17.02
CA LEU A 11 -28.68 59.28 16.30
C LEU A 11 -29.42 58.21 15.47
N LEU A 12 -29.52 58.43 14.16
CA LEU A 12 -30.04 57.44 13.22
C LEU A 12 -28.93 56.42 12.94
N VAL A 13 -28.92 55.33 13.70
CA VAL A 13 -28.07 54.16 13.45
C VAL A 13 -28.63 53.42 12.24
N PHE A 14 -27.94 53.52 11.10
CA PHE A 14 -28.14 52.63 9.97
C PHE A 14 -27.62 51.23 10.34
N LEU A 15 -28.54 50.39 10.81
CA LEU A 15 -28.35 48.95 10.92
C LEU A 15 -28.34 48.36 9.49
N ILE A 16 -27.15 48.09 8.97
CA ILE A 16 -26.95 47.25 7.78
C ILE A 16 -27.21 45.80 8.23
N PRO A 17 -28.23 45.11 7.70
CA PRO A 17 -28.38 43.68 7.97
C PRO A 17 -27.33 42.94 7.15
N PHE A 18 -26.33 42.39 7.85
CA PHE A 18 -25.53 41.29 7.33
C PHE A 18 -26.48 40.13 7.01
N VAL A 19 -26.83 39.97 5.74
CA VAL A 19 -27.41 38.74 5.23
C VAL A 19 -26.31 37.70 5.26
N LEU A 20 -26.18 37.02 6.40
CA LEU A 20 -25.52 35.74 6.53
C LEU A 20 -26.28 34.76 5.64
N THR A 21 -25.84 34.62 4.39
CA THR A 21 -26.22 33.48 3.57
C THR A 21 -25.74 32.23 4.30
N ALA A 22 -26.69 31.54 4.91
CA ALA A 22 -26.48 30.26 5.55
C ALA A 22 -25.77 29.33 4.55
N CYS A 23 -24.51 29.00 4.82
CA CYS A 23 -23.91 27.78 4.30
C CYS A 23 -24.85 26.65 4.71
N GLN A 24 -25.58 26.09 3.74
CA GLN A 24 -26.28 24.83 3.93
C GLN A 24 -25.21 23.81 4.31
N SER A 25 -25.10 23.54 5.60
CA SER A 25 -24.35 22.41 6.13
C SER A 25 -24.76 21.19 5.32
N ALA A 26 -23.80 20.53 4.65
CA ALA A 26 -24.03 19.31 3.92
C ALA A 26 -24.95 18.38 4.74
N PRO A 27 -25.97 17.75 4.14
CA PRO A 27 -26.89 16.91 4.88
C PRO A 27 -26.09 15.89 5.69
N LYS A 28 -26.20 15.97 7.02
CA LYS A 28 -25.56 15.01 7.92
C LYS A 28 -26.05 13.62 7.50
N LYS A 29 -25.14 12.79 6.97
CA LYS A 29 -25.45 11.39 6.69
C LYS A 29 -26.10 10.80 7.95
N PRO A 30 -27.26 10.14 7.84
CA PRO A 30 -27.91 9.55 8.99
C PRO A 30 -26.91 8.65 9.72
N PRO A 31 -26.91 8.64 11.06
CA PRO A 31 -25.97 7.84 11.83
C PRO A 31 -26.12 6.37 11.43
N ARG A 32 -25.00 5.73 11.11
CA ARG A 32 -24.95 4.31 10.77
C ARG A 32 -25.51 3.50 11.94
N ILE A 33 -26.59 2.76 11.70
CA ILE A 33 -27.18 1.88 12.70
C ILE A 33 -26.39 0.56 12.68
N ILE A 34 -25.65 0.27 13.76
CA ILE A 34 -24.95 -1.00 13.95
C ILE A 34 -25.90 -1.94 14.71
N PRO A 35 -26.24 -3.12 14.15
CA PRO A 35 -27.05 -4.13 14.84
C PRO A 35 -26.46 -4.50 16.20
N PRO A 36 -27.30 -4.81 17.21
CA PRO A 36 -26.84 -5.17 18.56
C PRO A 36 -25.75 -6.24 18.59
N GLU A 37 -25.84 -7.23 17.69
CA GLU A 37 -24.92 -8.34 17.54
C GLU A 37 -23.51 -7.90 17.16
N LEU A 38 -23.38 -6.77 16.44
CA LEU A 38 -22.10 -6.26 15.92
C LEU A 38 -21.53 -5.13 16.77
N LYS A 39 -22.14 -4.77 17.90
CA LYS A 39 -21.69 -3.65 18.75
C LYS A 39 -20.27 -3.79 19.30
N HIS A 40 -19.75 -5.01 19.38
CA HIS A 40 -18.41 -5.31 19.86
C HIS A 40 -17.34 -5.29 18.75
N PHE A 41 -17.75 -5.10 17.49
CA PHE A 41 -16.84 -4.98 16.36
C PHE A 41 -16.28 -3.56 16.25
N PRO A 42 -15.17 -3.37 15.51
CA PRO A 42 -14.68 -2.05 15.13
C PRO A 42 -15.77 -1.20 14.45
N ALA A 43 -15.70 0.12 14.62
CA ALA A 43 -16.73 1.07 14.17
C ALA A 43 -16.97 1.06 12.64
N ASP A 44 -15.98 0.61 11.87
CA ASP A 44 -16.05 0.51 10.42
C ASP A 44 -16.69 -0.80 9.92
N VAL A 45 -17.08 -1.74 10.80
CA VAL A 45 -17.73 -3.02 10.44
C VAL A 45 -18.91 -2.85 9.47
N ARG A 46 -18.96 -3.66 8.39
CA ARG A 46 -20.07 -3.65 7.43
C ARG A 46 -21.39 -4.07 8.09
N SER A 47 -22.44 -3.29 7.87
CA SER A 47 -23.75 -3.44 8.53
C SER A 47 -24.95 -3.05 7.66
N ASP A 48 -24.73 -2.80 6.37
CA ASP A 48 -25.64 -2.09 5.46
C ASP A 48 -26.34 -2.98 4.43
N VAL A 49 -26.20 -4.31 4.53
CA VAL A 49 -26.77 -5.27 3.58
C VAL A 49 -27.44 -6.43 4.32
N ASP A 50 -28.52 -6.96 3.76
CA ASP A 50 -29.20 -8.15 4.29
C ASP A 50 -28.26 -9.36 4.39
N GLY A 51 -28.37 -10.13 5.46
CA GLY A 51 -27.49 -11.27 5.72
C GLY A 51 -26.07 -10.91 6.16
N VAL A 52 -25.69 -9.62 6.19
CA VAL A 52 -24.33 -9.21 6.58
C VAL A 52 -24.01 -9.58 8.03
N VAL A 53 -25.00 -9.58 8.94
CA VAL A 53 -24.78 -9.96 10.35
C VAL A 53 -24.30 -11.40 10.46
N ASP A 54 -24.94 -12.33 9.76
CA ASP A 54 -24.56 -13.75 9.75
C ASP A 54 -23.15 -13.96 9.15
N LEU A 55 -22.84 -13.26 8.06
CA LEU A 55 -21.51 -13.24 7.47
C LEU A 55 -20.45 -12.70 8.44
N GLN A 56 -20.73 -11.59 9.13
CA GLN A 56 -19.81 -10.98 10.08
C GLN A 56 -19.54 -11.88 11.28
N LEU A 57 -20.56 -12.55 11.80
CA LEU A 57 -20.41 -13.51 12.89
C LEU A 57 -19.62 -14.74 12.45
N ALA A 58 -19.81 -15.22 11.21
CA ALA A 58 -19.00 -16.30 10.64
C ALA A 58 -17.53 -15.89 10.44
N LEU A 59 -17.26 -14.66 9.98
CA LEU A 59 -15.91 -14.11 9.90
C LEU A 59 -15.31 -13.93 11.31
N ALA A 60 -16.09 -13.47 12.28
CA ALA A 60 -15.65 -13.25 13.64
C ALA A 60 -15.27 -14.55 14.34
N ASP A 61 -15.93 -15.67 14.03
CA ASP A 61 -15.50 -17.00 14.48
C ASP A 61 -14.04 -17.32 14.08
N ARG A 62 -13.50 -16.62 13.07
CA ARG A 62 -12.13 -16.71 12.58
C ARG A 62 -11.28 -15.50 12.93
N ASP A 63 -11.69 -14.67 13.90
CA ASP A 63 -11.03 -13.40 14.26
C ASP A 63 -10.90 -12.42 13.07
N LEU A 64 -11.82 -12.48 12.11
CA LEU A 64 -11.92 -11.57 10.96
C LEU A 64 -13.22 -10.77 10.98
N TYR A 65 -13.28 -9.68 10.21
CA TYR A 65 -14.51 -8.99 9.87
C TYR A 65 -14.40 -8.29 8.52
N LEU A 66 -15.54 -7.98 7.93
CA LEU A 66 -15.66 -7.22 6.70
C LEU A 66 -15.87 -5.73 7.02
N SER A 67 -15.04 -4.86 6.47
CA SER A 67 -15.18 -3.41 6.65
C SER A 67 -16.29 -2.82 5.78
N GLY A 68 -16.73 -1.60 6.09
CA GLY A 68 -17.67 -0.84 5.27
C GLY A 68 -17.16 -0.51 3.87
N PHE A 69 -15.85 -0.62 3.64
CA PHE A 69 -15.23 -0.47 2.32
C PHE A 69 -15.12 -1.79 1.53
N GLY A 70 -15.57 -2.91 2.12
CA GLY A 70 -15.50 -4.22 1.47
C GLY A 70 -14.20 -4.99 1.70
N ASP A 71 -13.36 -4.52 2.63
CA ASP A 71 -12.05 -5.12 2.91
C ASP A 71 -12.12 -6.09 4.10
N ILE A 72 -11.38 -7.20 4.03
CA ILE A 72 -11.25 -8.13 5.15
C ILE A 72 -10.15 -7.64 6.10
N LYS A 73 -10.49 -7.61 7.39
CA LYS A 73 -9.62 -7.10 8.45
C LYS A 73 -9.60 -8.05 9.63
N MET A 74 -8.51 -8.01 10.41
CA MET A 74 -8.40 -8.78 11.65
C MET A 74 -9.14 -8.07 12.78
N LEU A 75 -9.94 -8.82 13.55
CA LEU A 75 -10.54 -8.35 14.80
C LEU A 75 -9.49 -8.16 15.91
N LYS A 76 -8.40 -8.91 15.86
CA LYS A 76 -7.29 -8.88 16.83
C LYS A 76 -5.97 -8.57 16.14
N PRO A 77 -5.68 -7.30 15.79
CA PRO A 77 -4.44 -6.91 15.13
C PRO A 77 -3.18 -7.31 15.89
N GLU A 78 -3.24 -7.41 17.22
CA GLU A 78 -2.13 -7.81 18.10
C GLU A 78 -1.60 -9.23 17.85
N LEU A 79 -2.34 -10.07 17.11
CA LEU A 79 -1.87 -11.38 16.66
C LEU A 79 -0.79 -11.27 15.56
N CYS A 80 -0.56 -10.07 15.04
CA CYS A 80 0.49 -9.76 14.08
C CYS A 80 1.56 -8.87 14.74
N PRO A 81 2.62 -9.45 15.32
CA PRO A 81 3.63 -8.69 16.06
C PRO A 81 4.65 -7.96 15.17
N ILE A 82 4.48 -7.99 13.84
CA ILE A 82 5.35 -7.33 12.88
C ILE A 82 4.68 -6.06 12.38
N GLU A 83 5.43 -4.96 12.27
CA GLU A 83 4.92 -3.71 11.71
C GLU A 83 4.64 -3.89 10.20
N VAL A 84 3.45 -3.53 9.76
CA VAL A 84 3.06 -3.57 8.34
C VAL A 84 2.83 -2.14 7.83
N SER A 85 3.71 -1.72 6.92
CA SER A 85 3.65 -0.42 6.24
C SER A 85 3.09 -0.57 4.83
N ALA A 86 2.14 0.29 4.47
CA ALA A 86 1.61 0.40 3.12
C ALA A 86 2.61 1.12 2.21
N HIS A 87 3.13 0.44 1.18
CA HIS A 87 4.03 1.04 0.19
C HIS A 87 3.27 2.02 -0.72
N ARG A 88 3.55 3.32 -0.58
CA ARG A 88 2.89 4.41 -1.33
C ARG A 88 1.38 4.51 -1.13
N GLY A 89 0.89 4.11 0.04
CA GLY A 89 -0.54 3.96 0.34
C GLY A 89 -1.11 2.60 -0.07
N ASP A 90 -2.43 2.50 -0.18
CA ASP A 90 -3.09 1.24 -0.44
C ASP A 90 -2.76 0.73 -1.85
N PHE A 91 -2.28 -0.50 -1.91
CA PHE A 91 -1.75 -1.08 -3.14
C PHE A 91 -2.79 -1.26 -4.25
N ARG A 92 -4.09 -1.10 -3.96
CA ARG A 92 -5.21 -1.21 -4.92
C ARG A 92 -5.67 0.14 -5.46
N ARG A 93 -4.98 1.22 -5.08
CA ARG A 93 -5.26 2.57 -5.54
C ARG A 93 -4.02 3.14 -6.24
N PRO A 94 -4.21 4.10 -7.16
CA PRO A 94 -3.10 4.83 -7.75
C PRO A 94 -2.22 5.45 -6.66
N GLU A 95 -0.91 5.17 -6.71
CA GLU A 95 0.06 5.85 -5.84
C GLU A 95 -0.01 7.37 -6.05
N SER A 96 0.50 8.15 -5.09
CA SER A 96 0.45 9.63 -5.14
C SER A 96 -0.96 10.24 -5.16
N SER A 97 -1.98 9.50 -4.70
CA SER A 97 -3.38 9.95 -4.65
C SER A 97 -3.91 10.06 -3.21
N ARG A 98 -4.99 10.84 -3.01
CA ARG A 98 -5.71 10.88 -1.73
C ARG A 98 -6.30 9.51 -1.38
N GLU A 99 -6.82 8.80 -2.37
CA GLU A 99 -7.49 7.52 -2.16
C GLU A 99 -6.52 6.47 -1.63
N ALA A 100 -5.29 6.40 -2.15
CA ALA A 100 -4.29 5.48 -1.63
C ALA A 100 -4.02 5.70 -0.13
N ILE A 101 -3.95 6.96 0.32
CA ILE A 101 -3.74 7.29 1.73
C ILE A 101 -4.98 6.94 2.57
N ILE A 102 -6.18 7.33 2.11
CA ILE A 102 -7.44 7.05 2.82
C ILE A 102 -7.62 5.53 2.98
N PHE A 103 -7.52 4.77 1.90
CA PHE A 103 -7.71 3.32 1.95
C PHE A 103 -6.66 2.64 2.82
N ALA A 104 -5.40 3.09 2.81
CA ALA A 104 -4.38 2.54 3.70
C ALA A 104 -4.68 2.84 5.18
N THR A 105 -5.09 4.08 5.51
CA THR A 105 -5.48 4.41 6.90
C THR A 105 -6.66 3.55 7.36
N THR A 106 -7.66 3.32 6.50
CA THR A 106 -8.84 2.53 6.84
C THR A 106 -8.57 1.03 6.88
N ASN A 107 -7.50 0.53 6.26
CA ASN A 107 -7.14 -0.89 6.23
C ASN A 107 -6.20 -1.34 7.37
N ASN A 108 -6.05 -0.51 8.42
CA ASN A 108 -5.28 -0.83 9.62
C ASN A 108 -3.81 -1.18 9.36
N TYR A 109 -3.17 -0.55 8.37
CA TYR A 109 -1.71 -0.55 8.30
C TYR A 109 -1.14 0.19 9.51
N ASP A 110 0.00 -0.25 10.05
CA ASP A 110 0.69 0.44 11.15
C ASP A 110 1.30 1.75 10.68
N SER A 111 1.80 1.77 9.45
CA SER A 111 2.33 2.95 8.80
C SER A 111 1.93 3.05 7.34
N ILE A 112 1.91 4.27 6.83
CA ILE A 112 1.61 4.57 5.42
C ILE A 112 2.81 5.31 4.88
N GLU A 113 3.46 4.73 3.88
CA GLU A 113 4.58 5.36 3.19
C GLU A 113 4.09 6.21 2.02
N ILE A 114 4.71 7.37 1.87
CA ILE A 114 4.58 8.25 0.71
C ILE A 114 5.98 8.77 0.34
N ASP A 115 6.17 9.02 -0.95
CA ASP A 115 7.40 9.58 -1.48
C ASP A 115 7.22 11.08 -1.69
N VAL A 116 8.20 11.89 -1.32
CA VAL A 116 8.16 13.34 -1.55
C VAL A 116 9.32 13.86 -2.38
N MET A 117 8.98 14.77 -3.29
CA MET A 117 9.90 15.46 -4.19
C MET A 117 9.67 16.97 -4.17
N LEU A 118 10.73 17.72 -4.49
CA LEU A 118 10.68 19.16 -4.73
C LEU A 118 10.50 19.45 -6.22
N LEU A 119 9.62 20.42 -6.50
CA LEU A 119 9.48 21.09 -7.79
C LEU A 119 10.50 22.24 -7.90
N ARG A 120 10.60 22.86 -9.09
CA ARG A 120 11.50 24.00 -9.34
C ARG A 120 11.15 25.23 -8.52
N ASP A 121 9.89 25.37 -8.13
CA ASP A 121 9.36 26.49 -7.33
C ASP A 121 9.38 26.22 -5.81
N ASP A 122 10.22 25.27 -5.38
CA ASP A 122 10.36 24.81 -3.99
C ASP A 122 9.08 24.16 -3.40
N THR A 123 8.08 23.80 -4.23
CA THR A 123 6.88 23.11 -3.76
C THR A 123 7.14 21.62 -3.55
N TRP A 124 6.79 21.11 -2.35
CA TRP A 124 6.82 19.68 -2.05
C TRP A 124 5.59 18.94 -2.59
N VAL A 125 5.82 17.86 -3.34
CA VAL A 125 4.78 17.01 -3.93
C VAL A 125 4.90 15.55 -3.49
N ASN A 126 3.78 14.82 -3.47
CA ASN A 126 3.77 13.37 -3.24
C ASN A 126 4.03 12.67 -4.58
N PHE A 127 5.25 12.21 -4.81
CA PHE A 127 5.65 11.55 -6.05
C PHE A 127 6.95 10.77 -5.90
N HIS A 128 7.04 9.61 -6.56
CA HIS A 128 8.21 8.72 -6.45
C HIS A 128 9.26 8.92 -7.54
N ASP A 129 8.80 8.95 -8.81
CA ASP A 129 9.69 8.86 -9.97
C ASP A 129 10.26 10.24 -10.31
N PRO A 130 11.54 10.35 -10.70
CA PRO A 130 12.10 11.63 -11.14
C PRO A 130 11.50 12.14 -12.46
N HIS A 131 10.74 11.30 -13.15
CA HIS A 131 10.09 11.61 -14.42
C HIS A 131 8.64 11.12 -14.46
N THR A 132 7.80 11.81 -15.22
CA THR A 132 6.47 11.31 -15.59
C THR A 132 6.57 10.09 -16.51
N GLY A 133 5.50 9.30 -16.57
CA GLY A 133 5.34 8.14 -17.45
C GLY A 133 4.63 6.97 -16.78
N ARG A 134 5.21 6.48 -15.67
CA ARG A 134 4.76 5.24 -15.00
C ARG A 134 3.53 5.46 -14.11
N ALA A 135 3.60 6.39 -13.16
CA ALA A 135 2.53 6.62 -12.19
C ALA A 135 1.58 7.76 -12.60
N ALA A 136 2.14 8.79 -13.23
CA ALA A 136 1.40 9.92 -13.79
C ALA A 136 1.97 10.32 -15.14
N VAL A 137 1.15 10.91 -15.99
CA VAL A 137 1.52 11.38 -17.34
C VAL A 137 1.04 12.80 -17.56
N HIS A 138 1.75 13.49 -18.46
CA HIS A 138 1.28 14.75 -19.03
C HIS A 138 0.31 14.47 -20.19
N VAL A 139 -0.56 15.43 -20.51
CA VAL A 139 -1.65 15.25 -21.49
C VAL A 139 -1.18 15.06 -22.94
N ASP A 140 0.03 15.50 -23.26
CA ASP A 140 0.68 15.27 -24.56
C ASP A 140 1.37 13.91 -24.68
N GLY A 141 1.46 13.15 -23.59
CA GLY A 141 2.11 11.84 -23.55
C GLY A 141 3.63 11.87 -23.42
N GLU A 142 4.26 13.05 -23.34
CA GLU A 142 5.71 13.20 -23.21
C GLU A 142 6.20 12.98 -21.76
N GLY A 143 7.48 12.62 -21.64
CA GLY A 143 8.16 12.41 -20.36
C GLY A 143 8.82 13.70 -19.85
N TYR A 144 8.46 14.12 -18.64
CA TYR A 144 8.95 15.36 -18.03
C TYR A 144 9.65 15.09 -16.71
N GLN A 145 10.70 15.87 -16.40
CA GLN A 145 11.37 15.82 -15.11
C GLN A 145 10.58 16.57 -14.04
N ILE A 146 10.30 15.89 -12.94
CA ILE A 146 9.50 16.46 -11.82
C ILE A 146 10.18 17.68 -11.22
N GLU A 147 11.49 17.63 -11.00
CA GLU A 147 12.28 18.75 -10.45
C GLU A 147 12.29 20.02 -11.32
N ARG A 148 11.85 19.93 -12.59
CA ARG A 148 11.81 21.06 -13.53
C ARG A 148 10.44 21.68 -13.69
N MET A 149 9.40 21.02 -13.19
CA MET A 149 8.03 21.51 -13.20
C MET A 149 7.85 22.61 -12.15
N ASP A 150 6.88 23.49 -12.37
CA ASP A 150 6.24 24.25 -11.30
C ASP A 150 4.92 23.58 -10.89
N ILE A 151 4.24 24.17 -9.91
CA ILE A 151 2.98 23.60 -9.41
C ILE A 151 1.89 23.53 -10.48
N ASP A 152 1.82 24.47 -11.42
CA ASP A 152 0.79 24.50 -12.46
C ASP A 152 0.98 23.34 -13.45
N ASP A 153 2.22 23.07 -13.84
CA ASP A 153 2.59 21.89 -14.63
C ASP A 153 2.22 20.59 -13.89
N PHE A 154 2.58 20.50 -12.60
CA PHE A 154 2.39 19.29 -11.80
C PHE A 154 0.92 18.93 -11.59
N VAL A 155 0.06 19.92 -11.28
CA VAL A 155 -1.38 19.66 -11.11
C VAL A 155 -2.08 19.36 -12.44
N GLY A 156 -1.46 19.71 -13.56
CA GLY A 156 -1.87 19.34 -14.91
C GLY A 156 -1.74 17.86 -15.22
N LEU A 157 -0.94 17.10 -14.46
CA LEU A 157 -0.72 15.68 -14.67
C LEU A 157 -1.98 14.83 -14.41
N ARG A 158 -2.00 13.63 -15.00
CA ARG A 158 -3.02 12.60 -14.78
C ARG A 158 -2.41 11.30 -14.31
N LEU A 159 -3.01 10.68 -13.30
CA LEU A 159 -2.59 9.40 -12.75
C LEU A 159 -2.95 8.27 -13.72
N ARG A 160 -2.26 7.14 -13.55
CA ARG A 160 -2.63 5.86 -14.15
C ARG A 160 -3.30 4.95 -13.14
N ASP A 161 -4.28 4.20 -13.61
CA ASP A 161 -4.83 3.08 -12.87
C ASP A 161 -3.76 2.00 -12.69
N LYS A 162 -3.70 1.41 -11.50
CA LYS A 162 -2.61 0.50 -11.13
C LYS A 162 -2.78 -0.90 -11.72
N GLU A 163 -4.01 -1.31 -12.03
CA GLU A 163 -4.32 -2.64 -12.56
C GLU A 163 -4.26 -2.64 -14.09
N THR A 164 -4.95 -1.68 -14.72
CA THR A 164 -5.10 -1.58 -16.17
C THR A 164 -3.98 -0.77 -16.83
N GLY A 165 -3.35 0.15 -16.08
CA GLY A 165 -2.38 1.10 -16.62
C GLY A 165 -3.01 2.26 -17.41
N GLU A 166 -4.34 2.32 -17.50
CA GLU A 166 -5.07 3.36 -18.22
C GLU A 166 -4.94 4.73 -17.52
N ILE A 167 -5.03 5.82 -18.30
CA ILE A 167 -5.04 7.17 -17.73
C ILE A 167 -6.41 7.41 -17.11
N ILE A 168 -6.43 7.83 -15.85
CA ILE A 168 -7.66 8.13 -15.12
C ILE A 168 -7.83 9.63 -14.90
N ASN A 169 -9.06 10.07 -14.67
CA ASN A 169 -9.38 11.46 -14.35
C ASN A 169 -9.08 11.79 -12.88
N ALA A 170 -7.84 11.55 -12.46
CA ALA A 170 -7.30 11.91 -11.16
C ALA A 170 -5.91 12.52 -11.35
N ARG A 171 -5.51 13.47 -10.49
CA ARG A 171 -4.17 14.08 -10.52
C ARG A 171 -3.34 13.62 -9.32
N PRO A 172 -2.00 13.63 -9.42
CA PRO A 172 -1.16 13.51 -8.24
C PRO A 172 -1.40 14.69 -7.27
N ILE A 173 -1.02 14.51 -6.01
CA ILE A 173 -1.29 15.49 -4.94
C ILE A 173 0.00 16.11 -4.40
N THR A 174 -0.12 17.30 -3.83
CA THR A 174 1.01 17.93 -3.12
C THR A 174 1.29 17.21 -1.79
N ALA A 175 2.47 17.41 -1.21
CA ALA A 175 2.79 16.87 0.11
C ALA A 175 1.82 17.42 1.17
N TYR A 176 1.44 18.70 1.09
CA TYR A 176 0.44 19.31 1.96
C TYR A 176 -0.92 18.60 1.89
N GLU A 177 -1.38 18.27 0.69
CA GLU A 177 -2.62 17.52 0.49
C GLU A 177 -2.52 16.10 1.06
N ALA A 178 -1.37 15.45 0.90
CA ALA A 178 -1.11 14.13 1.46
C ALA A 178 -1.14 14.15 3.00
N PHE A 179 -0.44 15.10 3.62
CA PHE A 179 -0.39 15.28 5.07
C PHE A 179 -1.77 15.55 5.66
N SER A 180 -2.54 16.44 5.02
CA SER A 180 -3.89 16.77 5.44
C SER A 180 -4.82 15.56 5.34
N THR A 181 -4.70 14.79 4.26
CA THR A 181 -5.48 13.57 4.05
C THR A 181 -5.18 12.53 5.13
N PHE A 182 -3.89 12.28 5.40
CA PHE A 182 -3.48 11.36 6.46
C PHE A 182 -3.94 11.82 7.85
N ALA A 183 -3.73 13.09 8.19
CA ALA A 183 -4.11 13.63 9.50
C ALA A 183 -5.62 13.52 9.77
N GLN A 184 -6.46 13.64 8.74
CA GLN A 184 -7.91 13.54 8.85
C GLN A 184 -8.41 12.09 8.98
N ALA A 185 -7.71 11.12 8.37
CA ALA A 185 -8.18 9.74 8.24
C ALA A 185 -7.52 8.75 9.22
N ARG A 186 -6.32 9.07 9.75
CA ARG A 186 -5.52 8.15 10.57
C ARG A 186 -6.18 7.78 11.90
N GLN A 187 -5.90 6.56 12.33
CA GLN A 187 -6.09 6.13 13.71
C GLN A 187 -4.91 6.58 14.60
N PRO A 188 -5.08 6.72 15.92
CA PRO A 188 -4.04 7.28 16.81
C PRO A 188 -2.68 6.56 16.78
N HIS A 189 -2.66 5.25 16.52
CA HIS A 189 -1.44 4.45 16.48
C HIS A 189 -0.70 4.52 15.13
N GLN A 190 -1.39 4.95 14.06
CA GLN A 190 -0.84 4.94 12.72
C GLN A 190 0.16 6.07 12.50
N LYS A 191 1.19 5.80 11.70
CA LYS A 191 2.23 6.78 11.36
C LYS A 191 2.35 7.01 9.86
N LEU A 192 2.73 8.22 9.47
CA LEU A 192 3.11 8.52 8.09
C LEU A 192 4.63 8.37 7.93
N ASN A 193 5.08 7.50 7.04
CA ASN A 193 6.47 7.49 6.57
C ASN A 193 6.61 8.42 5.38
N VAL A 194 7.48 9.42 5.47
CA VAL A 194 7.76 10.36 4.38
C VAL A 194 9.14 10.05 3.83
N GLU A 195 9.20 9.39 2.66
CA GLU A 195 10.46 9.10 1.98
C GLU A 195 10.93 10.28 1.14
N ILE A 196 12.10 10.84 1.45
CA ILE A 196 12.70 11.95 0.69
C ILE A 196 13.40 11.40 -0.56
N LYS A 197 12.95 11.83 -1.74
CA LYS A 197 13.54 11.44 -3.04
C LYS A 197 14.38 12.53 -3.71
N SER A 198 14.21 13.78 -3.31
CA SER A 198 14.96 14.93 -3.82
C SER A 198 16.27 15.15 -3.06
N ASP A 199 17.24 15.76 -3.75
CA ASP A 199 18.40 16.37 -3.12
C ASP A 199 17.98 17.74 -2.57
N ALA A 200 17.51 17.75 -1.33
CA ALA A 200 16.88 18.91 -0.69
C ALA A 200 17.84 19.61 0.26
N GLU A 201 17.84 20.95 0.27
CA GLU A 201 18.66 21.71 1.19
C GLU A 201 18.05 21.73 2.60
N ARG A 202 18.86 22.11 3.60
CA ARG A 202 18.42 22.24 4.99
C ARG A 202 17.17 23.13 5.15
N LYS A 203 17.04 24.20 4.35
CA LYS A 203 15.86 25.08 4.38
C LYS A 203 14.59 24.33 3.98
N ASP A 204 14.66 23.47 2.97
CA ASP A 204 13.50 22.79 2.39
C ASP A 204 13.04 21.68 3.31
N LEU A 205 14.00 20.95 3.91
CA LEU A 205 13.75 19.95 4.94
C LEU A 205 13.12 20.56 6.19
N ALA A 206 13.56 21.76 6.61
CA ALA A 206 12.97 22.46 7.75
C ALA A 206 11.52 22.91 7.47
N ILE A 207 11.22 23.35 6.24
CA ILE A 207 9.85 23.67 5.81
C ILE A 207 8.98 22.40 5.81
N LEU A 208 9.50 21.29 5.28
CA LEU A 208 8.81 20.00 5.27
C LEU A 208 8.46 19.52 6.69
N ASP A 209 9.42 19.56 7.60
CA ASP A 209 9.22 19.21 9.02
C ASP A 209 8.23 20.13 9.72
N TYR A 210 8.31 21.43 9.49
CA TYR A 210 7.33 22.37 10.01
C TYR A 210 5.91 22.04 9.54
N MET A 211 5.72 21.73 8.25
CA MET A 211 4.41 21.34 7.71
C MET A 211 3.88 20.07 8.38
N LEU A 212 4.72 19.03 8.52
CA LEU A 212 4.35 17.77 9.17
C LEU A 212 3.97 17.97 10.65
N LYS A 213 4.79 18.69 11.42
CA LYS A 213 4.49 19.01 12.82
C LYS A 213 3.17 19.73 12.99
N LYS A 214 2.85 20.65 12.07
CA LYS A 214 1.62 21.44 12.13
C LYS A 214 0.37 20.67 11.71
N ILE A 215 0.48 19.82 10.68
CA ILE A 215 -0.68 19.16 10.07
C ILE A 215 -0.92 17.78 10.69
N VAL A 216 0.14 16.97 10.79
CA VAL A 216 0.05 15.56 11.23
C VAL A 216 0.21 15.44 12.76
N GLY A 217 1.07 16.29 13.33
CA GLY A 217 1.40 16.31 14.75
C GLY A 217 2.65 15.48 15.08
N ALA A 218 3.41 15.94 16.08
CA ALA A 218 4.62 15.27 16.53
C ALA A 218 4.36 13.81 16.94
N GLY A 219 5.28 12.90 16.61
CA GLY A 219 5.20 11.47 16.92
C GLY A 219 4.30 10.63 16.00
N ALA A 220 3.53 11.27 15.11
CA ALA A 220 2.64 10.62 14.16
C ALA A 220 3.20 10.51 12.72
N TYR A 221 4.46 10.89 12.53
CA TYR A 221 5.18 10.72 11.28
C TYR A 221 6.63 10.34 11.55
N TYR A 222 7.32 9.90 10.51
CA TYR A 222 8.76 9.70 10.49
C TYR A 222 9.30 9.84 9.07
N TYR A 223 10.62 9.92 8.94
CA TYR A 223 11.27 10.04 7.64
C TYR A 223 12.02 8.77 7.26
N SER A 224 12.09 8.53 5.95
CA SER A 224 13.09 7.66 5.35
C SER A 224 13.79 8.36 4.19
N ALA A 225 15.02 7.96 3.89
CA ALA A 225 15.73 8.43 2.71
C ALA A 225 16.82 7.43 2.34
N SER A 226 17.20 7.41 1.06
CA SER A 226 18.36 6.62 0.61
C SER A 226 19.70 7.34 0.82
N ASP A 227 19.65 8.64 1.13
CA ASP A 227 20.83 9.45 1.43
C ASP A 227 20.99 9.68 2.94
N ILE A 228 22.14 9.27 3.47
CA ILE A 228 22.43 9.40 4.91
C ILE A 228 22.68 10.85 5.32
N GLU A 229 23.12 11.71 4.41
CA GLU A 229 23.39 13.13 4.69
C GLU A 229 22.09 13.93 4.83
N ILE A 230 21.05 13.57 4.08
CA ILE A 230 19.68 14.08 4.27
C ILE A 230 19.16 13.70 5.66
N LEU A 231 19.37 12.45 6.08
CA LEU A 231 18.92 11.99 7.41
C LEU A 231 19.72 12.64 8.54
N GLU A 232 21.02 12.84 8.37
CA GLU A 232 21.87 13.60 9.31
C GLU A 232 21.37 15.04 9.45
N THR A 233 21.05 15.70 8.34
CA THR A 233 20.46 17.06 8.34
C THR A 233 19.09 17.08 9.02
N LEU A 234 18.22 16.09 8.76
CA LEU A 234 16.92 15.97 9.43
C LEU A 234 17.07 15.73 10.93
N ARG A 235 18.10 15.00 11.38
CA ARG A 235 18.38 14.81 12.82
C ARG A 235 18.74 16.12 13.52
N GLU A 236 19.35 17.07 12.82
CA GLU A 236 19.61 18.41 13.36
C GLU A 236 18.35 19.28 13.46
N ILE A 237 17.35 19.03 12.59
CA ILE A 237 16.08 19.75 12.56
C ILE A 237 15.09 19.17 13.59
N ASP A 238 15.04 17.84 13.68
CA ASP A 238 14.22 17.10 14.63
C ASP A 238 15.03 16.00 15.32
N HIS A 239 15.30 16.21 16.60
CA HIS A 239 16.15 15.32 17.40
C HIS A 239 15.49 13.99 17.79
N ASP A 240 14.17 13.91 17.77
CA ASP A 240 13.42 12.79 18.34
C ASP A 240 12.73 11.92 17.27
N VAL A 241 12.49 12.47 16.08
CA VAL A 241 11.82 11.75 14.99
C VAL A 241 12.57 10.48 14.59
N TYR A 242 11.83 9.43 14.19
CA TYR A 242 12.46 8.24 13.65
C TYR A 242 13.03 8.53 12.26
N LEU A 243 14.23 8.01 11.97
CA LEU A 243 14.92 8.21 10.70
C LEU A 243 15.37 6.86 10.12
N GLY A 244 14.78 6.46 8.99
CA GLY A 244 15.07 5.20 8.31
C GLY A 244 16.00 5.38 7.10
N LEU A 245 17.19 4.78 7.14
CA LEU A 245 18.06 4.70 5.96
C LEU A 245 17.57 3.60 5.03
N VAL A 246 17.11 3.97 3.83
CA VAL A 246 16.75 3.06 2.76
C VAL A 246 18.02 2.64 2.02
N GLN A 247 18.53 1.45 2.34
CA GLN A 247 19.63 0.91 1.56
C GLN A 247 19.10 0.56 0.18
N GLN A 248 19.91 0.86 -0.84
CA GLN A 248 19.66 0.43 -2.20
C GLN A 248 19.32 -1.08 -2.29
N ALA A 249 18.50 -1.42 -3.26
CA ALA A 249 18.10 -2.79 -3.54
C ALA A 249 19.33 -3.67 -3.75
N GLN A 250 19.20 -4.96 -3.44
CA GLN A 250 20.28 -5.91 -3.62
C GLN A 250 20.54 -6.07 -5.15
N PRO A 251 21.81 -6.09 -5.62
CA PRO A 251 22.12 -6.12 -7.05
C PRO A 251 21.38 -7.19 -7.86
N SER A 252 21.29 -8.41 -7.35
CA SER A 252 20.56 -9.48 -8.03
C SER A 252 19.03 -9.31 -8.03
N SER A 253 18.46 -8.50 -7.12
CA SER A 253 17.05 -8.09 -7.21
C SER A 253 16.83 -7.13 -8.38
N VAL A 254 17.79 -6.21 -8.63
CA VAL A 254 17.75 -5.32 -9.79
C VAL A 254 17.97 -6.10 -11.09
N ASP A 255 18.94 -7.02 -11.11
CA ASP A 255 19.17 -7.90 -12.27
C ASP A 255 17.91 -8.71 -12.61
N GLN A 256 17.22 -9.24 -11.60
CA GLN A 256 15.97 -9.97 -11.77
C GLN A 256 14.89 -9.06 -12.38
N LEU A 257 14.69 -7.86 -11.84
CA LEU A 257 13.73 -6.90 -12.36
C LEU A 257 14.00 -6.57 -13.83
N VAL A 258 15.26 -6.28 -14.18
CA VAL A 258 15.67 -5.98 -15.56
C VAL A 258 15.40 -7.18 -16.49
N ASN A 259 15.66 -8.40 -16.02
CA ASN A 259 15.41 -9.61 -16.80
C ASN A 259 13.92 -9.86 -17.02
N ASP A 260 13.09 -9.68 -15.99
CA ASP A 260 11.64 -9.87 -16.08
C ASP A 260 11.01 -8.85 -17.02
N LEU A 261 11.43 -7.58 -16.94
CA LEU A 261 11.02 -6.54 -17.88
C LEU A 261 11.39 -6.91 -19.32
N ARG A 262 12.63 -7.37 -19.56
CA ARG A 262 13.08 -7.82 -20.90
C ARG A 262 12.31 -9.03 -21.42
N ARG A 263 11.89 -9.95 -20.55
CA ARG A 263 11.11 -11.14 -20.95
C ARG A 263 9.66 -10.78 -21.28
N GLY A 264 9.00 -10.01 -20.42
CA GLY A 264 7.63 -9.56 -20.63
C GLY A 264 7.47 -8.80 -21.95
N THR A 265 8.51 -8.07 -22.36
CA THR A 265 8.50 -7.28 -23.61
C THR A 265 8.81 -8.06 -24.87
N LYS A 266 9.40 -9.27 -24.78
CA LYS A 266 9.75 -10.08 -25.97
C LYS A 266 8.55 -10.80 -26.58
N ASN A 267 7.45 -10.90 -25.84
CA ASN A 267 6.29 -11.71 -26.23
C ASN A 267 5.09 -10.86 -26.67
N ASP A 268 5.26 -9.56 -26.97
CA ASP A 268 4.14 -8.65 -27.24
C ASP A 268 4.46 -7.56 -28.29
N ALA A 269 3.48 -7.21 -29.14
CA ALA A 269 3.49 -6.07 -30.06
C ALA A 269 3.66 -4.72 -29.31
N TYR A 270 3.43 -4.72 -28.00
CA TYR A 270 3.73 -3.66 -27.03
C TYR A 270 5.21 -3.28 -26.86
N TYR A 271 6.16 -3.94 -27.53
CA TYR A 271 7.60 -3.68 -27.41
C TYR A 271 7.99 -2.20 -27.59
N ARG A 272 7.32 -1.44 -28.47
CA ARG A 272 7.57 0.01 -28.65
C ARG A 272 7.04 0.86 -27.50
N TYR A 273 5.91 0.48 -26.89
CA TYR A 273 5.31 1.20 -25.76
C TYR A 273 6.12 1.01 -24.47
N TYR A 274 6.70 -0.18 -24.26
CA TYR A 274 7.56 -0.46 -23.12
C TYR A 274 9.04 -0.18 -23.37
N GLN A 275 9.45 0.19 -24.57
CA GLN A 275 10.84 0.51 -24.90
C GLN A 275 11.39 1.57 -23.94
N ASN A 276 10.64 2.64 -23.70
CA ASN A 276 10.98 3.66 -22.72
C ASN A 276 11.04 3.12 -21.28
N ARG A 277 10.21 2.12 -20.90
CA ARG A 277 10.27 1.48 -19.57
C ARG A 277 11.46 0.53 -19.43
N ILE A 278 11.88 -0.17 -20.49
CA ILE A 278 13.10 -1.01 -20.50
C ILE A 278 14.35 -0.14 -20.52
N GLU A 279 14.34 0.94 -21.29
CA GLU A 279 15.41 1.93 -21.32
C GLU A 279 15.50 2.61 -19.96
N ASN A 280 14.39 3.05 -19.36
CA ASN A 280 14.33 3.59 -18.00
C ASN A 280 14.68 2.56 -16.93
N ALA A 281 14.39 1.27 -17.10
CA ALA A 281 14.77 0.23 -16.14
C ALA A 281 16.24 -0.23 -16.31
N SER A 282 16.74 -0.22 -17.53
CA SER A 282 18.16 -0.44 -17.84
C SER A 282 18.98 0.79 -17.47
N GLU A 283 18.42 1.99 -17.56
CA GLU A 283 18.95 3.23 -17.01
C GLU A 283 18.77 3.30 -15.50
N PHE A 284 17.72 2.72 -14.92
CA PHE A 284 17.57 2.53 -13.48
C PHE A 284 18.72 1.64 -13.02
N GLY A 285 18.87 0.41 -13.54
CA GLY A 285 20.01 -0.45 -13.21
C GLY A 285 21.39 0.19 -13.46
N ARG A 286 21.54 0.94 -14.57
CA ARG A 286 22.79 1.66 -14.90
C ARG A 286 23.05 2.87 -13.99
N ARG A 287 22.09 3.77 -13.74
CA ARG A 287 22.23 4.94 -12.84
C ARG A 287 22.35 4.51 -11.38
N TYR A 288 21.55 3.51 -10.98
CA TYR A 288 21.47 3.00 -9.61
C TYR A 288 22.80 2.39 -9.13
N TYR A 289 23.58 1.77 -10.04
CA TYR A 289 24.89 1.19 -9.70
C TYR A 289 26.14 1.80 -10.36
N ARG A 290 26.06 2.50 -11.52
CA ARG A 290 27.26 3.15 -12.12
C ARG A 290 27.65 4.45 -11.43
N ASN A 291 26.70 5.22 -10.91
CA ASN A 291 26.98 6.56 -10.38
C ASN A 291 27.18 6.59 -8.85
N LYS A 292 26.66 5.59 -8.12
CA LYS A 292 26.90 5.39 -6.68
C LYS A 292 27.34 3.94 -6.48
N LYS A 293 28.57 3.70 -6.01
CA LYS A 293 28.99 2.35 -5.57
C LYS A 293 27.97 1.86 -4.55
N PHE A 294 27.41 0.66 -4.74
CA PHE A 294 26.50 0.05 -3.79
C PHE A 294 27.10 0.10 -2.37
N LYS A 295 26.48 0.89 -1.49
CA LYS A 295 26.91 1.02 -0.09
C LYS A 295 26.17 -0.03 0.73
N ASP A 296 26.90 -1.07 1.14
CA ASP A 296 26.34 -2.13 2.00
C ASP A 296 26.46 -1.74 3.48
N TYR A 297 25.33 -1.43 4.11
CA TYR A 297 25.23 -1.15 5.53
C TYR A 297 24.97 -2.40 6.38
N ARG A 298 24.84 -3.59 5.78
CA ARG A 298 24.59 -4.87 6.46
C ARG A 298 25.86 -5.47 7.09
N ASN A 299 26.65 -4.63 7.77
CA ASN A 299 27.86 -5.03 8.48
C ASN A 299 28.13 -4.09 9.66
N SER A 300 29.07 -4.46 10.53
CA SER A 300 29.38 -3.71 11.75
C SER A 300 29.83 -2.27 11.49
N ALA A 301 30.56 -2.01 10.40
CA ALA A 301 30.99 -0.65 10.04
C ALA A 301 29.82 0.20 9.54
N GLY A 302 28.96 -0.35 8.67
CA GLY A 302 27.75 0.30 8.20
C GLY A 302 26.78 0.65 9.33
N LEU A 303 26.52 -0.28 10.23
CA LEU A 303 25.67 -0.02 11.40
C LEU A 303 26.27 1.03 12.36
N ARG A 304 27.61 1.07 12.50
CA ARG A 304 28.27 2.17 13.23
C ARG A 304 28.08 3.51 12.55
N ALA A 305 28.20 3.56 11.22
CA ALA A 305 28.00 4.79 10.46
C ALA A 305 26.56 5.32 10.63
N ILE A 306 25.55 4.44 10.59
CA ILE A 306 24.15 4.80 10.88
C ILE A 306 24.03 5.36 12.31
N ALA A 307 24.53 4.64 13.31
CA ALA A 307 24.44 5.07 14.71
C ALA A 307 25.17 6.41 14.97
N GLN A 308 26.27 6.69 14.25
CA GLN A 308 27.05 7.91 14.40
C GLN A 308 26.41 9.12 13.69
N LYS A 309 25.90 8.94 12.47
CA LYS A 309 25.35 10.04 11.65
C LYS A 309 23.89 10.34 11.93
N ILE A 310 23.08 9.30 12.13
CA ILE A 310 21.62 9.43 12.34
C ILE A 310 21.29 9.46 13.84
N GLY A 311 22.10 8.80 14.68
CA GLY A 311 21.91 8.80 16.12
C GLY A 311 20.78 7.88 16.61
N PRO A 312 20.08 8.23 17.71
CA PRO A 312 19.02 7.41 18.29
C PRO A 312 17.78 7.34 17.38
N ASN A 313 16.87 6.42 17.68
CA ASN A 313 15.62 6.23 16.94
C ASN A 313 15.83 6.04 15.42
N ALA A 314 16.92 5.34 15.05
CA ALA A 314 17.28 5.09 13.67
C ALA A 314 16.74 3.74 13.18
N GLY A 315 16.69 3.56 11.87
CA GLY A 315 16.52 2.24 11.28
C GLY A 315 17.19 2.06 9.93
N LEU A 316 17.22 0.81 9.51
CA LEU A 316 17.80 0.34 8.25
C LEU A 316 16.72 -0.41 7.48
N HIS A 317 16.33 0.12 6.32
CA HIS A 317 15.34 -0.49 5.44
C HIS A 317 16.05 -1.22 4.31
N LEU A 318 15.81 -2.51 4.16
CA LEU A 318 16.57 -3.40 3.28
C LEU A 318 15.68 -4.08 2.25
N ASP A 319 16.17 -4.25 1.03
CA ASP A 319 15.55 -5.20 0.11
C ASP A 319 15.53 -6.61 0.74
N ILE A 320 14.38 -7.27 0.67
CA ILE A 320 14.12 -8.55 1.32
C ILE A 320 15.11 -9.63 0.92
N ARG A 321 15.62 -9.62 -0.32
CA ARG A 321 16.64 -10.57 -0.76
C ARG A 321 17.92 -10.36 0.04
N GLY A 322 18.36 -9.10 0.14
CA GLY A 322 19.54 -8.73 0.90
C GLY A 322 19.41 -9.03 2.39
N TYR A 323 18.21 -8.88 2.96
CA TYR A 323 17.95 -9.27 4.35
C TYR A 323 17.96 -10.79 4.53
N ALA A 324 17.31 -11.54 3.64
CA ALA A 324 17.19 -12.99 3.73
C ALA A 324 18.54 -13.72 3.60
N GLU A 325 19.54 -13.12 2.93
CA GLU A 325 20.92 -13.62 2.90
C GLU A 325 21.62 -13.51 4.27
N ARG A 326 21.26 -12.53 5.10
CA ARG A 326 21.94 -12.21 6.37
C ARG A 326 20.95 -11.81 7.47
N PRO A 327 19.98 -12.67 7.86
CA PRO A 327 18.93 -12.30 8.80
C PRO A 327 19.44 -12.00 10.22
N TYR A 328 20.66 -12.44 10.57
CA TYR A 328 21.32 -12.10 11.83
C TYR A 328 21.61 -10.59 11.96
N ILE A 329 21.54 -9.82 10.87
CA ILE A 329 21.73 -8.36 10.89
C ILE A 329 20.75 -7.67 11.83
N LYS A 330 19.54 -8.22 12.00
CA LYS A 330 18.54 -7.71 12.95
C LYS A 330 19.11 -7.62 14.37
N GLY A 331 19.71 -8.70 14.87
CA GLY A 331 20.31 -8.72 16.21
C GLY A 331 21.47 -7.73 16.34
N MET A 332 22.31 -7.60 15.32
CA MET A 332 23.43 -6.64 15.32
C MET A 332 22.97 -5.17 15.28
N ALA A 333 21.88 -4.90 14.56
CA ALA A 333 21.25 -3.59 14.48
C ALA A 333 20.57 -3.21 15.80
N HIS A 334 19.83 -4.15 16.41
CA HIS A 334 19.17 -3.95 17.71
C HIS A 334 20.15 -3.61 18.84
N GLN A 335 21.35 -4.21 18.86
CA GLN A 335 22.41 -3.85 19.80
C GLN A 335 22.84 -2.38 19.74
N ARG A 336 22.46 -1.66 18.67
CA ARG A 336 22.73 -0.24 18.45
C ARG A 336 21.46 0.60 18.44
N GLY A 337 20.31 0.04 18.83
CA GLY A 337 19.02 0.72 18.77
C GLY A 337 18.50 0.98 17.35
N ILE A 338 18.99 0.24 16.34
CA ILE A 338 18.60 0.39 14.94
C ILE A 338 17.52 -0.66 14.61
N LYS A 339 16.33 -0.21 14.23
CA LYS A 339 15.27 -1.10 13.70
C LYS A 339 15.61 -1.59 12.29
N VAL A 340 15.11 -2.75 11.90
CA VAL A 340 15.27 -3.29 10.54
C VAL A 340 13.92 -3.52 9.90
N LEU A 341 13.64 -2.81 8.81
CA LEU A 341 12.45 -3.05 7.98
C LEU A 341 12.89 -3.65 6.64
N THR A 342 11.96 -4.32 5.95
CA THR A 342 12.23 -4.83 4.60
C THR A 342 11.23 -4.33 3.57
N TYR A 343 11.70 -4.15 2.34
CA TYR A 343 10.89 -3.82 1.16
C TYR A 343 11.28 -4.77 0.01
N THR A 344 10.64 -4.64 -1.16
CA THR A 344 11.10 -5.32 -2.37
C THR A 344 10.85 -4.51 -3.64
N ILE A 345 11.63 -4.81 -4.68
CA ILE A 345 11.37 -4.35 -6.06
C ILE A 345 10.95 -5.49 -7.00
N ASN A 346 10.85 -6.73 -6.49
CA ASN A 346 10.49 -7.92 -7.27
C ASN A 346 9.05 -8.41 -7.02
N GLY A 347 8.20 -7.54 -6.46
CA GLY A 347 6.76 -7.79 -6.26
C GLY A 347 6.40 -8.50 -4.95
N THR A 348 5.13 -8.35 -4.57
CA THR A 348 4.56 -8.81 -3.29
C THR A 348 4.79 -10.30 -3.01
N ASP A 349 4.51 -11.17 -3.97
CA ASP A 349 4.66 -12.62 -3.80
C ASP A 349 6.10 -13.02 -3.49
N TYR A 350 7.06 -12.35 -4.14
CA TYR A 350 8.48 -12.57 -3.87
C TYR A 350 8.82 -12.19 -2.42
N HIS A 351 8.37 -11.03 -1.95
CA HIS A 351 8.58 -10.58 -0.57
C HIS A 351 8.01 -11.58 0.44
N GLN A 352 6.75 -11.97 0.26
CA GLN A 352 6.06 -12.92 1.12
C GLN A 352 6.76 -14.28 1.14
N SER A 353 7.15 -14.79 -0.03
CA SER A 353 7.85 -16.09 -0.13
C SER A 353 9.19 -16.10 0.60
N ARG A 354 9.89 -14.96 0.66
CA ARG A 354 11.16 -14.82 1.38
C ARG A 354 10.94 -14.72 2.87
N LEU A 355 9.94 -13.96 3.33
CA LEU A 355 9.59 -13.87 4.74
C LEU A 355 9.20 -15.25 5.30
N LEU A 356 8.41 -16.03 4.56
CA LEU A 356 7.99 -17.39 4.95
C LEU A 356 9.15 -18.38 5.10
N ARG A 357 10.29 -18.14 4.44
CA ARG A 357 11.48 -18.99 4.56
C ARG A 357 12.33 -18.64 5.78
N LEU A 358 12.06 -17.51 6.43
CA LEU A 358 12.80 -17.09 7.63
C LEU A 358 12.18 -17.71 8.88
N PRO A 359 13.00 -18.13 9.86
CA PRO A 359 12.49 -18.44 11.20
C PRO A 359 11.76 -17.23 11.77
N ARG A 360 10.66 -17.44 12.51
CA ARG A 360 9.86 -16.34 13.10
C ARG A 360 10.69 -15.34 13.92
N LYS A 361 11.65 -15.82 14.70
CA LYS A 361 12.58 -14.98 15.49
C LYS A 361 13.51 -14.10 14.64
N SER A 362 13.62 -14.40 13.35
CA SER A 362 14.49 -13.75 12.38
C SER A 362 13.71 -12.90 11.37
N LEU A 363 12.39 -12.78 11.52
CA LEU A 363 11.61 -11.81 10.75
C LEU A 363 12.07 -10.39 11.09
N PRO A 364 12.00 -9.44 10.14
CA PRO A 364 12.35 -8.04 10.40
C PRO A 364 11.39 -7.42 11.43
N ASP A 365 11.69 -6.20 11.88
CA ASP A 365 10.80 -5.46 12.78
C ASP A 365 9.53 -4.97 12.06
N GLY A 366 9.67 -4.68 10.76
CA GLY A 366 8.55 -4.34 9.91
C GLY A 366 8.76 -4.67 8.44
N VAL A 367 7.69 -4.57 7.67
CA VAL A 367 7.66 -4.83 6.23
C VAL A 367 6.92 -3.68 5.54
N ILE A 368 7.48 -3.21 4.44
CA ILE A 368 6.87 -2.21 3.54
C ILE A 368 6.39 -2.99 2.33
N VAL A 369 5.07 -3.07 2.13
CA VAL A 369 4.44 -4.06 1.27
C VAL A 369 3.34 -3.49 0.39
N ASP A 370 3.17 -4.11 -0.78
CA ASP A 370 2.03 -3.93 -1.68
C ASP A 370 0.98 -5.04 -1.44
N THR A 371 0.46 -5.13 -0.22
CA THR A 371 -0.63 -6.06 0.14
C THR A 371 -1.29 -5.69 1.46
N SER A 372 -2.43 -6.29 1.81
CA SER A 372 -3.15 -6.00 3.05
C SER A 372 -2.39 -6.48 4.30
N PRO A 373 -2.60 -5.85 5.47
CA PRO A 373 -2.11 -6.37 6.74
C PRO A 373 -2.65 -7.78 7.03
N TYR A 374 -3.92 -8.04 6.75
CA TYR A 374 -4.51 -9.37 6.90
C TYR A 374 -3.67 -10.44 6.16
N ARG A 375 -3.33 -10.20 4.89
CA ARG A 375 -2.61 -11.20 4.08
C ARG A 375 -1.22 -11.52 4.65
N ILE A 376 -0.42 -10.49 4.96
CA ILE A 376 0.91 -10.68 5.56
C ILE A 376 0.80 -11.41 6.90
N CYS A 377 -0.10 -10.94 7.75
CA CYS A 377 -0.25 -11.47 9.10
C CYS A 377 -0.73 -12.92 9.06
N GLN A 378 -1.71 -13.26 8.24
CA GLN A 378 -2.19 -14.63 8.07
C GLN A 378 -1.11 -15.56 7.51
N LEU A 379 -0.26 -15.09 6.60
CA LEU A 379 0.85 -15.88 6.07
C LEU A 379 1.90 -16.20 7.15
N LEU A 380 2.31 -15.22 7.95
CA LEU A 380 3.41 -15.36 8.92
C LEU A 380 2.93 -15.93 10.27
N TYR A 381 1.73 -15.55 10.68
CA TYR A 381 1.08 -15.86 11.94
C TYR A 381 -0.35 -16.33 11.71
N PRO A 382 -0.56 -17.54 11.14
CA PRO A 382 -1.90 -18.01 10.78
C PRO A 382 -2.85 -18.01 11.97
N SER A 383 -3.68 -16.98 12.06
CA SER A 383 -4.55 -16.67 13.20
C SER A 383 -6.02 -16.85 12.86
N ALA A 384 -6.39 -16.75 11.57
CA ALA A 384 -7.76 -16.93 11.09
C ALA A 384 -8.21 -18.40 11.01
N LYS A 385 -7.99 -19.14 12.10
CA LYS A 385 -8.42 -20.53 12.24
C LYS A 385 -9.91 -20.56 12.62
N PRO A 386 -10.74 -21.40 11.98
CA PRO A 386 -12.13 -21.56 12.39
C PRO A 386 -12.21 -22.12 13.82
N ARG A 387 -13.06 -21.49 14.65
CA ARG A 387 -13.32 -21.92 16.04
C ARG A 387 -14.57 -22.79 16.14
N HIS A 388 -15.44 -22.75 15.14
CA HIS A 388 -16.70 -23.49 15.07
C HIS A 388 -17.64 -23.20 16.26
N GLN A 389 -17.60 -21.98 16.78
CA GLN A 389 -18.48 -21.52 17.87
C GLN A 389 -19.77 -20.91 17.34
N TYR A 390 -19.72 -20.31 16.14
CA TYR A 390 -20.89 -19.79 15.44
C TYR A 390 -21.41 -20.76 14.38
N GLN A 391 -22.73 -20.94 14.31
CA GLN A 391 -23.39 -21.73 13.28
C GLN A 391 -24.13 -20.81 12.30
N PRO A 392 -23.58 -20.57 11.10
CA PRO A 392 -24.17 -19.65 10.14
C PRO A 392 -25.42 -20.24 9.46
N THR A 393 -26.35 -19.34 9.16
CA THR A 393 -27.63 -19.66 8.52
C THR A 393 -27.64 -19.31 7.04
N THR A 394 -26.90 -18.27 6.64
CA THR A 394 -26.82 -17.81 5.26
C THR A 394 -25.84 -18.63 4.42
N VAL A 395 -26.00 -18.59 3.09
CA VAL A 395 -25.08 -19.24 2.15
C VAL A 395 -23.65 -18.72 2.31
N ALA A 396 -23.48 -17.40 2.37
CA ALA A 396 -22.17 -16.78 2.53
C ALA A 396 -21.52 -17.12 3.89
N GLY A 397 -22.30 -17.08 4.99
CA GLY A 397 -21.82 -17.46 6.31
C GLY A 397 -21.37 -18.92 6.36
N LYS A 398 -22.15 -19.84 5.78
CA LYS A 398 -21.80 -21.27 5.69
C LYS A 398 -20.51 -21.47 4.93
N TYR A 399 -20.36 -20.83 3.77
CA TYR A 399 -19.12 -20.89 3.00
C TYR A 399 -17.92 -20.45 3.84
N VAL A 400 -18.01 -19.29 4.50
CA VAL A 400 -16.95 -18.80 5.40
C VAL A 400 -16.62 -19.80 6.50
N SER A 401 -17.61 -20.47 7.08
CA SER A 401 -17.37 -21.46 8.15
C SER A 401 -16.70 -22.75 7.66
N GLU A 402 -16.95 -23.14 6.40
CA GLU A 402 -16.42 -24.36 5.78
C GLU A 402 -15.00 -24.18 5.23
N LEU A 403 -14.60 -22.94 4.94
CA LEU A 403 -13.28 -22.65 4.37
C LEU A 403 -12.14 -23.12 5.30
N PRO A 404 -11.07 -23.73 4.76
CA PRO A 404 -9.90 -24.10 5.57
C PRO A 404 -9.09 -22.87 6.01
N GLN A 405 -8.14 -23.06 6.93
CA GLN A 405 -7.32 -21.98 7.48
C GLN A 405 -6.48 -21.25 6.42
N ASP A 406 -6.12 -21.93 5.33
CA ASP A 406 -5.31 -21.35 4.25
C ASP A 406 -6.14 -20.63 3.18
N ALA A 407 -7.45 -20.40 3.39
CA ALA A 407 -8.28 -19.61 2.47
C ALA A 407 -7.86 -18.12 2.45
N ASP A 408 -7.90 -17.53 1.26
CA ASP A 408 -7.52 -16.14 1.00
C ASP A 408 -8.72 -15.20 1.05
N PHE A 409 -9.04 -14.71 2.26
CA PHE A 409 -10.23 -13.89 2.44
C PHE A 409 -10.16 -12.52 1.77
N ASP A 410 -8.98 -12.00 1.39
CA ASP A 410 -8.89 -10.76 0.60
C ASP A 410 -9.59 -10.87 -0.76
N ARG A 411 -9.70 -12.10 -1.29
CA ARG A 411 -10.36 -12.40 -2.57
C ARG A 411 -11.80 -12.89 -2.38
N PHE A 412 -12.32 -12.82 -1.14
CA PHE A 412 -13.61 -13.43 -0.78
C PHE A 412 -14.76 -12.84 -1.60
N LEU A 413 -14.93 -11.51 -1.54
CA LEU A 413 -16.05 -10.83 -2.20
C LEU A 413 -15.88 -10.68 -3.71
N SER A 414 -14.64 -10.51 -4.18
CA SER A 414 -14.36 -10.24 -5.60
C SER A 414 -14.38 -11.50 -6.45
N GLU A 415 -13.95 -12.65 -5.90
CA GLU A 415 -13.67 -13.85 -6.69
C GLU A 415 -14.24 -15.12 -6.07
N MET A 416 -14.04 -15.35 -4.77
CA MET A 416 -14.36 -16.65 -4.17
C MET A 416 -15.85 -16.95 -4.08
N THR A 417 -16.72 -15.94 -4.02
CA THR A 417 -18.17 -16.15 -4.01
C THR A 417 -18.67 -16.89 -5.27
N GLY A 418 -17.98 -16.74 -6.41
CA GLY A 418 -18.30 -17.48 -7.64
C GLY A 418 -17.96 -18.97 -7.56
N TYR A 419 -16.94 -19.34 -6.79
CA TYR A 419 -16.46 -20.72 -6.69
C TYR A 419 -17.21 -21.59 -5.67
N TYR A 420 -18.05 -20.98 -4.84
CA TYR A 420 -18.74 -21.69 -3.75
C TYR A 420 -19.63 -22.84 -4.25
N GLN A 421 -20.44 -22.59 -5.30
CA GLN A 421 -21.37 -23.60 -5.82
C GLN A 421 -20.66 -24.83 -6.38
N GLU A 422 -19.43 -24.64 -6.84
CA GLU A 422 -18.57 -25.71 -7.36
C GLU A 422 -17.75 -26.40 -6.26
N GLY A 423 -17.83 -25.91 -5.02
CA GLY A 423 -17.09 -26.43 -3.87
C GLY A 423 -15.61 -26.08 -3.90
N TYR A 424 -15.24 -24.95 -4.51
CA TYR A 424 -13.85 -24.49 -4.58
C TYR A 424 -13.59 -23.23 -3.75
N TYR A 425 -12.32 -22.97 -3.47
CA TYR A 425 -11.82 -21.78 -2.79
C TYR A 425 -10.42 -21.43 -3.29
N ILE A 426 -10.02 -20.17 -3.14
CA ILE A 426 -8.66 -19.73 -3.42
C ILE A 426 -7.87 -19.74 -2.10
N ASN A 427 -6.70 -20.35 -2.11
CA ASN A 427 -5.82 -20.34 -0.94
C ASN A 427 -4.89 -19.10 -0.92
N MET A 428 -4.17 -18.89 0.19
CA MET A 428 -3.22 -17.79 0.37
C MET A 428 -2.05 -17.78 -0.64
N LYS A 429 -1.85 -18.86 -1.41
CA LYS A 429 -0.86 -18.95 -2.50
C LYS A 429 -1.44 -18.60 -3.86
N GLY A 430 -2.74 -18.37 -3.96
CA GLY A 430 -3.46 -18.15 -5.21
C GLY A 430 -3.92 -19.43 -5.92
N ASP A 431 -3.76 -20.61 -5.32
CA ASP A 431 -4.22 -21.88 -5.90
C ASP A 431 -5.74 -22.04 -5.69
N LEU A 432 -6.45 -22.46 -6.74
CA LEU A 432 -7.84 -22.92 -6.63
C LEU A 432 -7.86 -24.36 -6.06
N ARG A 433 -8.61 -24.57 -4.97
CA ARG A 433 -8.66 -25.83 -4.21
C ARG A 433 -10.09 -26.20 -3.86
N ARG A 434 -10.36 -27.49 -3.59
CA ARG A 434 -11.68 -27.95 -3.14
C ARG A 434 -11.86 -27.81 -1.63
N VAL A 435 -13.03 -27.34 -1.23
CA VAL A 435 -13.53 -27.39 0.15
C VAL A 435 -13.80 -28.86 0.47
N ASN A 436 -13.15 -29.43 1.49
CA ASN A 436 -13.24 -30.85 1.91
C ASN A 436 -12.43 -31.90 1.11
N GLN A 437 -11.20 -31.60 0.67
CA GLN A 437 -10.24 -32.68 0.41
C GLN A 437 -9.55 -33.12 1.72
N PRO A 438 -9.62 -34.40 2.13
CA PRO A 438 -8.67 -34.91 3.11
C PRO A 438 -7.26 -34.71 2.54
N ALA A 439 -6.31 -34.28 3.39
CA ALA A 439 -4.93 -34.09 2.99
C ALA A 439 -4.46 -35.33 2.22
N ALA A 440 -4.13 -35.17 0.94
CA ALA A 440 -3.66 -36.29 0.14
C ALA A 440 -2.49 -36.93 0.90
N PRO A 441 -2.50 -38.25 1.17
CA PRO A 441 -1.35 -38.90 1.77
C PRO A 441 -0.15 -38.56 0.88
N ARG A 442 1.00 -38.22 1.49
CA ARG A 442 2.25 -38.02 0.77
C ARG A 442 2.54 -39.31 -0.01
N GLN A 443 2.06 -39.37 -1.24
CA GLN A 443 2.44 -40.41 -2.17
C GLN A 443 3.89 -40.11 -2.49
N SER A 444 4.79 -40.94 -1.97
CA SER A 444 6.11 -41.12 -2.54
C SER A 444 5.93 -41.25 -4.04
N ARG A 445 6.50 -40.30 -4.80
CA ARG A 445 6.43 -40.26 -6.27
C ARG A 445 6.58 -41.68 -6.85
N PRO A 446 5.54 -42.24 -7.48
CA PRO A 446 5.79 -43.28 -8.47
C PRO A 446 6.44 -42.57 -9.65
N VAL A 447 7.65 -42.99 -10.01
CA VAL A 447 8.17 -42.71 -11.34
C VAL A 447 7.23 -43.41 -12.32
N SER A 448 6.36 -42.65 -12.96
CA SER A 448 5.47 -43.14 -14.01
C SER A 448 5.35 -42.07 -15.08
N ASN A 449 6.00 -42.34 -16.21
CA ASN A 449 5.76 -41.67 -17.47
C ASN A 449 4.35 -42.03 -17.94
N SER A 450 3.37 -41.16 -17.68
CA SER A 450 2.16 -41.11 -18.49
C SER A 450 1.72 -39.67 -18.62
N ALA A 451 1.66 -39.20 -19.86
CA ALA A 451 1.29 -37.84 -20.22
C ALA A 451 -0.19 -37.62 -19.86
N PHE A 452 -0.47 -36.64 -19.00
CA PHE A 452 -1.79 -36.01 -18.98
C PHE A 452 -1.93 -35.27 -20.32
N GLN A 453 -2.62 -35.89 -21.28
CA GLN A 453 -3.09 -35.20 -22.47
C GLN A 453 -4.19 -34.24 -22.05
N PHE A 454 -3.89 -32.94 -22.06
CA PHE A 454 -4.92 -31.94 -22.24
C PHE A 454 -5.63 -32.23 -23.58
N PRO A 455 -6.96 -32.06 -23.68
CA PRO A 455 -7.61 -32.10 -24.99
C PRO A 455 -6.97 -31.00 -25.87
N ASP A 456 -6.53 -31.38 -27.07
CA ASP A 456 -6.05 -30.42 -28.06
C ASP A 456 -7.18 -29.44 -28.37
N ILE A 457 -7.06 -28.22 -27.86
CA ILE A 457 -7.88 -27.09 -28.30
C ILE A 457 -7.34 -26.73 -29.67
N LYS A 458 -8.07 -27.10 -30.73
CA LYS A 458 -7.78 -26.62 -32.08
C LYS A 458 -8.29 -25.20 -32.17
N ASP A 459 -7.38 -24.26 -32.36
CA ASP A 459 -7.72 -22.89 -32.74
C ASP A 459 -8.56 -22.97 -34.03
N GLY A 460 -9.81 -22.49 -33.97
CA GLY A 460 -10.59 -22.24 -35.17
C GLY A 460 -9.95 -21.09 -35.95
N GLU A 461 -10.00 -21.15 -37.29
CA GLU A 461 -9.48 -20.07 -38.14
C GLU A 461 -10.13 -18.73 -37.76
N VAL A 462 -9.30 -17.79 -37.30
CA VAL A 462 -9.73 -16.43 -36.93
C VAL A 462 -9.92 -15.64 -38.22
N ASN A 463 -11.17 -15.38 -38.58
CA ASN A 463 -11.50 -14.42 -39.64
C ASN A 463 -11.29 -13.00 -39.08
N THR A 464 -10.27 -12.30 -39.58
CA THR A 464 -9.87 -10.97 -39.12
C THR A 464 -10.64 -9.82 -39.78
N GLU A 465 -11.64 -10.10 -40.62
CA GLU A 465 -12.34 -9.07 -41.39
C GLU A 465 -13.63 -8.53 -40.74
N GLN A 466 -14.12 -9.12 -39.64
CA GLN A 466 -15.31 -8.63 -38.93
C GLN A 466 -15.10 -8.59 -37.41
N SER A 467 -15.33 -7.41 -36.83
CA SER A 467 -15.08 -7.10 -35.42
C SER A 467 -16.17 -7.59 -34.47
N ASP A 468 -16.57 -8.86 -34.57
CA ASP A 468 -17.54 -9.44 -33.63
C ASP A 468 -16.86 -10.39 -32.63
N ALA A 469 -17.38 -10.38 -31.41
CA ALA A 469 -16.80 -11.02 -30.23
C ALA A 469 -16.46 -12.51 -30.44
N ILE A 470 -15.32 -12.94 -29.89
CA ILE A 470 -14.89 -14.34 -29.90
C ILE A 470 -15.82 -15.16 -29.01
N LEU A 471 -16.65 -16.01 -29.65
CA LEU A 471 -17.51 -16.98 -28.99
C LEU A 471 -16.72 -18.27 -28.73
N ILE A 472 -16.36 -18.51 -27.47
CA ILE A 472 -15.77 -19.79 -27.03
C ILE A 472 -16.93 -20.74 -26.70
N GLN A 473 -17.15 -21.73 -27.57
CA GLN A 473 -18.07 -22.83 -27.30
C GLN A 473 -17.35 -23.92 -26.51
N LEU A 474 -17.73 -24.09 -25.24
CA LEU A 474 -17.26 -25.23 -24.44
C LEU A 474 -17.95 -26.52 -24.93
N PRO A 475 -17.25 -27.67 -24.96
CA PRO A 475 -17.85 -28.94 -25.36
C PRO A 475 -19.00 -29.29 -24.41
N GLY A 476 -20.19 -29.52 -24.96
CA GLY A 476 -21.34 -29.97 -24.20
C GLY A 476 -21.08 -31.32 -23.56
N HIS A 477 -21.27 -31.42 -22.24
CA HIS A 477 -21.32 -32.71 -21.56
C HIS A 477 -22.61 -33.42 -21.97
N GLY A 478 -22.45 -34.55 -22.67
CA GLY A 478 -23.51 -35.54 -22.82
C GLY A 478 -23.94 -36.06 -21.45
N ILE A 479 -25.25 -36.28 -21.36
CA ILE A 479 -26.06 -36.72 -20.20
C ILE A 479 -25.40 -37.84 -19.39
#